data_AF-A0A2N3WU15-F1
#
_entry.id   AF-A0A2N3WU15-F1
#
_cell.length_a   1.000
_cell.length_b   1.000
_cell.length_c   1.000
_cell.angle_alpha   90.00
_cell.angle_beta   90.00
_cell.angle_gamma   90.00
#
_symmetry.space_group_name_H-M   'P 1'
#
loop_
_entity.id
_entity.type
_entity.pdbx_description
1 polymer ?
#
loop_
_entity_poly.entity_id
_entity_poly.type
_entity_poly.pdbx_seq_one_letter_code
_entity_poly.pdbx_strand_id
1 'polypeptide(L)'
;METAALGPTTRVMHAMEQLWAEIRRRHADVPDAILVLASGTMGTTTEIHGHFARSRWHVGEGVEPRAEFFLGAEGLRRSAAEILSTTLHEAAHGLAATRDIVDVSDGRYHNKRFAALAAELGLRAEQADRIGWSSTTALPATIEAYQEELSRLEAALTVWRHTEQEVARRAVAAPPDDPETPGEVAEPLAPPVVIAPVDGRGAHRGGPNYVAAICRCEPPRRIRAARSILELGPITCTLCTEPFIEA
;
A
#
# COMPACT_ATOMS: atom_id res chain seq x y z
N MET A 1 9.43 29.20 -21.89
CA MET A 1 8.52 28.77 -20.81
C MET A 1 9.12 27.50 -20.25
N GLU A 2 9.79 27.59 -19.10
CA GLU A 2 10.46 26.45 -18.48
C GLU A 2 9.36 25.49 -17.98
N THR A 3 9.30 24.29 -18.54
CA THR A 3 8.37 23.26 -18.06
C THR A 3 8.71 22.97 -16.61
N ALA A 4 7.76 23.24 -15.71
CA ALA A 4 7.91 22.92 -14.29
C ALA A 4 8.31 21.45 -14.13
N ALA A 5 9.37 21.20 -13.36
CA ALA A 5 9.83 19.84 -13.10
C ALA A 5 8.71 19.04 -12.43
N LEU A 6 8.41 17.85 -12.95
CA LEU A 6 7.40 16.96 -12.37
C LEU A 6 7.75 16.64 -10.92
N GLY A 7 6.75 16.61 -10.05
CA GLY A 7 6.90 16.18 -8.67
C GLY A 7 7.40 14.72 -8.57
N PRO A 8 8.03 14.32 -7.45
CA PRO A 8 8.66 13.01 -7.32
C PRO A 8 7.66 11.85 -7.53
N THR A 9 6.46 11.93 -6.96
CA THR A 9 5.41 10.93 -7.15
C THR A 9 4.96 10.82 -8.61
N THR A 10 4.83 11.95 -9.32
CA THR A 10 4.46 11.95 -10.74
C THR A 10 5.52 11.28 -11.60
N ARG A 11 6.81 11.46 -11.29
CA ARG A 11 7.89 10.76 -12.00
C ARG A 11 7.82 9.24 -11.79
N VAL A 12 7.56 8.79 -10.57
CA VAL A 12 7.37 7.36 -10.27
C VAL A 12 6.18 6.80 -11.04
N MET A 13 5.02 7.44 -10.96
CA MET A 13 3.81 7.01 -11.68
C MET A 13 4.05 6.95 -13.18
N HIS A 14 4.73 7.96 -13.75
CA HIS A 14 5.05 7.97 -15.17
C HIS A 14 5.98 6.81 -15.57
N ALA A 15 7.02 6.53 -14.79
CA ALA A 15 7.92 5.40 -15.05
C ALA A 15 7.19 4.05 -14.93
N MET A 16 6.28 3.92 -13.97
CA MET A 16 5.47 2.71 -13.78
C MET A 16 4.45 2.49 -14.90
N GLU A 17 3.80 3.55 -15.39
CA GLU A 17 2.91 3.51 -16.56
C GLU A 17 3.68 3.07 -17.82
N GLN A 18 4.90 3.59 -18.02
CA GLN A 18 5.78 3.15 -19.10
C GLN A 18 6.18 1.68 -18.96
N LEU A 19 6.52 1.23 -17.74
CA LEU A 19 6.83 -0.17 -17.48
C LEU A 19 5.63 -1.09 -17.77
N TRP A 20 4.42 -0.71 -17.32
CA TRP A 20 3.21 -1.49 -17.59
C TRP A 20 2.90 -1.55 -19.09
N ALA A 21 3.03 -0.43 -19.80
CA ALA A 21 2.87 -0.38 -21.25
C ALA A 21 3.86 -1.31 -21.98
N GLU A 22 5.12 -1.36 -21.54
CA GLU A 22 6.13 -2.26 -22.11
C GLU A 22 5.82 -3.73 -21.83
N ILE A 23 5.36 -4.07 -20.61
CA ILE A 23 4.90 -5.41 -20.27
C ILE A 23 3.77 -5.85 -21.22
N ARG A 24 2.77 -4.99 -21.42
CA ARG A 24 1.66 -5.26 -22.35
C ARG A 24 2.11 -5.38 -23.80
N ARG A 25 3.08 -4.57 -24.22
CA ARG A 25 3.66 -4.65 -25.58
C ARG A 25 4.31 -6.02 -25.83
N ARG A 26 4.94 -6.61 -24.80
CA ARG A 26 5.57 -7.93 -24.87
C ARG A 26 4.58 -9.08 -24.67
N HIS A 27 3.54 -8.86 -23.88
CA HIS A 27 2.57 -9.85 -23.47
C HIS A 27 1.15 -9.33 -23.74
N ALA A 28 0.66 -9.53 -24.96
CA ALA A 28 -0.57 -8.91 -25.47
C ALA A 28 -1.84 -9.25 -24.67
N ASP A 29 -1.86 -10.38 -23.96
CA ASP A 29 -2.97 -10.80 -23.09
C ASP A 29 -2.97 -10.07 -21.74
N VAL A 30 -1.90 -9.35 -21.37
CA VAL A 30 -1.91 -8.53 -20.15
C VAL A 30 -2.85 -7.34 -20.39
N PRO A 31 -3.92 -7.22 -19.59
CA PRO A 31 -4.93 -6.19 -19.81
C PRO A 31 -4.37 -4.81 -19.51
N ASP A 32 -4.98 -3.79 -20.11
CA ASP A 32 -4.76 -2.42 -19.66
C ASP A 32 -5.28 -2.25 -18.24
N ALA A 33 -4.64 -1.41 -17.43
CA ALA A 33 -4.98 -1.22 -16.03
C ALA A 33 -4.81 0.24 -15.60
N ILE A 34 -5.62 0.68 -14.64
CA ILE A 34 -5.40 1.96 -13.95
C ILE A 34 -4.38 1.71 -12.84
N LEU A 35 -3.27 2.43 -12.88
CA LEU A 35 -2.25 2.36 -11.84
C LEU A 35 -2.67 3.17 -10.62
N VAL A 36 -2.65 2.55 -9.44
CA VAL A 36 -2.98 3.19 -8.17
C VAL A 36 -1.79 3.08 -7.24
N LEU A 37 -1.29 4.22 -6.75
CA LEU A 37 -0.26 4.28 -5.72
C LEU A 37 -0.89 4.76 -4.41
N ALA A 38 -0.94 3.88 -3.42
CA ALA A 38 -1.49 4.21 -2.11
C ALA A 38 -0.81 3.38 -1.01
N SER A 39 -1.25 3.54 0.24
CA SER A 39 -0.66 2.80 1.37
C SER A 39 -0.92 1.31 1.21
N GLY A 40 0.15 0.51 1.22
CA GLY A 40 0.12 -0.95 1.22
C GLY A 40 -0.04 -1.54 2.61
N THR A 41 0.06 -0.72 3.66
CA THR A 41 -0.06 -1.17 5.05
C THR A 41 -1.49 -1.09 5.57
N MET A 42 -2.35 -0.19 5.09
CA MET A 42 -3.82 -0.14 5.41
C MET A 42 -4.19 -0.46 6.88
N GLY A 43 -3.36 -0.06 7.86
CA GLY A 43 -3.58 -0.35 9.29
C GLY A 43 -3.20 -1.76 9.76
N THR A 44 -2.52 -2.54 8.94
CA THR A 44 -1.94 -3.86 9.25
C THR A 44 -0.41 -3.79 9.24
N THR A 45 0.24 -4.81 9.79
CA THR A 45 1.72 -4.91 9.80
C THR A 45 2.29 -5.55 8.53
N THR A 46 1.44 -6.09 7.66
CA THR A 46 1.87 -6.74 6.42
C THR A 46 1.77 -5.75 5.29
N GLU A 47 2.89 -5.53 4.60
CA GLU A 47 2.92 -4.65 3.45
C GLU A 47 2.42 -5.36 2.19
N ILE A 48 1.32 -4.87 1.64
CA ILE A 48 0.86 -5.25 0.32
C ILE A 48 1.69 -4.46 -0.69
N HIS A 49 2.56 -5.17 -1.41
CA HIS A 49 3.42 -4.55 -2.41
C HIS A 49 2.71 -4.30 -3.74
N GLY A 50 1.80 -5.20 -4.12
CA GLY A 50 1.03 -5.12 -5.35
C GLY A 50 -0.33 -5.79 -5.16
N HIS A 51 -1.31 -5.39 -5.97
CA HIS A 51 -2.56 -6.13 -6.12
C HIS A 51 -3.20 -5.83 -7.47
N PHE A 52 -3.61 -6.89 -8.18
CA PHE A 52 -4.44 -6.80 -9.37
C PHE A 52 -5.92 -7.01 -9.06
N ALA A 53 -6.77 -6.08 -9.49
CA ALA A 53 -8.22 -6.24 -9.43
C ALA A 53 -8.86 -6.10 -10.81
N ARG A 54 -9.59 -7.14 -11.25
CA ARG A 54 -10.34 -7.10 -12.50
C ARG A 54 -11.50 -6.10 -12.42
N SER A 55 -11.73 -5.35 -13.50
CA SER A 55 -12.96 -4.57 -13.72
C SER A 55 -13.35 -3.62 -12.58
N ARG A 56 -12.36 -2.96 -11.95
CA ARG A 56 -12.56 -2.14 -10.76
C ARG A 56 -13.00 -0.71 -11.07
N TRP A 57 -12.61 -0.19 -12.24
CA TRP A 57 -12.76 1.21 -12.61
C TRP A 57 -13.76 1.42 -13.73
N HIS A 58 -14.69 2.35 -13.54
CA HIS A 58 -15.53 2.85 -14.62
C HIS A 58 -14.73 3.83 -15.48
N VAL A 59 -14.79 3.68 -16.80
CA VAL A 59 -14.03 4.50 -17.76
C VAL A 59 -14.93 5.10 -18.83
N GLY A 60 -15.85 5.97 -18.40
CA GLY A 60 -16.79 6.63 -19.31
C GLY A 60 -17.95 5.72 -19.71
N GLU A 61 -19.01 6.34 -20.25
CA GLU A 61 -20.22 5.61 -20.63
C GLU A 61 -19.98 4.70 -21.84
N GLY A 62 -20.48 3.47 -21.78
CA GLY A 62 -20.38 2.49 -22.86
C GLY A 62 -19.01 1.83 -23.02
N VAL A 63 -18.07 2.05 -22.09
CA VAL A 63 -16.76 1.41 -22.09
C VAL A 63 -16.69 0.36 -20.99
N GLU A 64 -16.12 -0.81 -21.31
CA GLU A 64 -15.93 -1.89 -20.34
C GLU A 64 -15.09 -1.44 -19.14
N PRO A 65 -15.44 -1.86 -17.91
CA PRO A 65 -14.70 -1.48 -16.72
C PRO A 65 -13.23 -1.90 -16.79
N ARG A 66 -12.33 -0.98 -16.44
CA ARG A 66 -10.89 -1.17 -16.47
C ARG A 66 -10.39 -1.90 -15.23
N ALA A 67 -9.36 -2.72 -15.41
CA ALA A 67 -8.64 -3.33 -14.29
C ALA A 67 -7.88 -2.27 -13.46
N GLU A 68 -7.51 -2.65 -12.24
CA GLU A 68 -6.64 -1.89 -11.36
C GLU A 68 -5.33 -2.64 -11.16
N PHE A 69 -4.22 -1.93 -11.24
CA PHE A 69 -2.94 -2.37 -10.68
C PHE A 69 -2.59 -1.43 -9.52
N PHE A 70 -2.77 -1.93 -8.30
CA PHE A 70 -2.36 -1.27 -7.08
C PHE A 70 -0.87 -1.53 -6.81
N LEU A 71 -0.14 -0.49 -6.45
CA LEU A 71 1.24 -0.54 -5.98
C LEU A 71 1.31 0.09 -4.57
N GLY A 72 1.87 -0.64 -3.61
CA GLY A 72 2.07 -0.14 -2.25
C GLY A 72 3.19 0.89 -2.19
N ALA A 73 2.88 2.11 -1.72
CA ALA A 73 3.79 3.25 -1.73
C ALA A 73 5.01 3.08 -0.79
N GLU A 74 4.89 2.25 0.25
CA GLU A 74 5.99 1.87 1.13
C GLU A 74 7.01 1.02 0.37
N GLY A 75 6.53 0.17 -0.56
CA GLY A 75 7.35 -0.73 -1.36
C GLY A 75 8.25 -0.04 -2.39
N LEU A 76 8.10 1.27 -2.60
CA LEU A 76 8.98 2.08 -3.47
C LEU A 76 10.42 2.20 -2.94
N ARG A 77 10.67 1.82 -1.68
CA ARG A 77 12.03 1.74 -1.11
C ARG A 77 12.86 0.56 -1.63
N ARG A 78 12.22 -0.38 -2.33
CA ARG A 78 12.87 -1.58 -2.91
C ARG A 78 13.57 -1.22 -4.21
N SER A 79 14.45 -2.11 -4.68
CA SER A 79 15.10 -1.95 -5.98
C SER A 79 14.09 -2.01 -7.13
N ALA A 80 14.44 -1.41 -8.28
CA ALA A 80 13.60 -1.49 -9.47
C ALA A 80 13.36 -2.94 -9.93
N ALA A 81 14.33 -3.85 -9.72
CA ALA A 81 14.16 -5.28 -10.03
C ALA A 81 13.12 -5.98 -9.11
N GLU A 82 13.06 -5.62 -7.84
CA GLU A 82 12.03 -6.12 -6.91
C GLU A 82 10.65 -5.55 -7.26
N ILE A 83 10.58 -4.28 -7.68
CA ILE A 83 9.35 -3.67 -8.17
C ILE A 83 8.91 -4.33 -9.48
N LEU A 84 9.82 -4.59 -10.43
CA LEU A 84 9.53 -5.37 -11.65
C LEU A 84 8.95 -6.74 -11.30
N SER A 85 9.54 -7.43 -10.33
CA SER A 85 9.05 -8.74 -9.89
C SER A 85 7.61 -8.65 -9.35
N THR A 86 7.30 -7.57 -8.62
CA THR A 86 5.92 -7.27 -8.16
C THR A 86 5.00 -6.97 -9.34
N THR A 87 5.42 -6.12 -10.27
CA THR A 87 4.61 -5.72 -11.43
C THR A 87 4.29 -6.92 -12.33
N LEU A 88 5.26 -7.78 -12.60
CA LEU A 88 5.05 -9.00 -13.40
C LEU A 88 4.19 -10.02 -12.64
N HIS A 89 4.22 -10.05 -11.32
CA HIS A 89 3.33 -10.88 -10.51
C HIS A 89 1.87 -10.45 -10.72
N GLU A 90 1.59 -9.15 -10.60
CA GLU A 90 0.25 -8.62 -10.86
C GLU A 90 -0.16 -8.79 -12.33
N ALA A 91 0.78 -8.69 -13.27
CA ALA A 91 0.52 -8.98 -14.68
C ALA A 91 0.18 -10.46 -14.91
N ALA A 92 0.69 -11.41 -14.10
CA ALA A 92 0.31 -12.83 -14.18
C ALA A 92 -1.15 -13.04 -13.80
N HIS A 93 -1.64 -12.33 -12.77
CA HIS A 93 -3.07 -12.27 -12.45
C HIS A 93 -3.87 -11.62 -13.57
N GLY A 94 -3.33 -10.57 -14.20
CA GLY A 94 -3.91 -9.96 -15.40
C GLY A 94 -4.07 -10.95 -16.56
N LEU A 95 -3.03 -11.74 -16.87
CA LEU A 95 -3.09 -12.83 -17.85
C LEU A 95 -4.16 -13.85 -17.49
N ALA A 96 -4.20 -14.26 -16.21
CA ALA A 96 -5.19 -15.21 -15.73
C ALA A 96 -6.62 -14.69 -15.96
N ALA A 97 -6.87 -13.41 -15.65
CA ALA A 97 -8.16 -12.78 -15.84
C ALA A 97 -8.55 -12.70 -17.33
N THR A 98 -7.64 -12.29 -18.22
CA THR A 98 -7.90 -12.23 -19.66
C THR A 98 -8.19 -13.61 -20.26
N ARG A 99 -7.52 -14.64 -19.77
CA ARG A 99 -7.63 -16.03 -20.27
C ARG A 99 -8.67 -16.88 -19.52
N ASP A 100 -9.41 -16.27 -18.59
CA ASP A 100 -10.41 -16.92 -17.75
C ASP A 100 -9.86 -18.14 -16.96
N ILE A 101 -8.65 -17.98 -16.41
CA ILE A 101 -7.93 -19.01 -15.65
C ILE A 101 -8.06 -18.72 -14.15
N VAL A 102 -8.49 -19.72 -13.39
CA VAL A 102 -8.43 -19.68 -11.92
C VAL A 102 -7.00 -20.02 -11.46
N ASP A 103 -6.24 -19.00 -11.12
CA ASP A 103 -4.83 -19.03 -10.73
C ASP A 103 -4.62 -18.93 -9.19
N VAL A 104 -5.61 -18.40 -8.48
CA VAL A 104 -5.68 -18.39 -7.01
C VAL A 104 -6.83 -19.29 -6.51
N SER A 105 -6.50 -20.22 -5.62
CA SER A 105 -7.44 -21.10 -4.91
C SER A 105 -7.75 -20.55 -3.52
N ASP A 106 -8.99 -20.76 -3.03
CA ASP A 106 -9.45 -20.36 -1.69
C ASP A 106 -9.19 -18.87 -1.34
N GLY A 107 -9.14 -18.01 -2.37
CA GLY A 107 -8.95 -16.57 -2.26
C GLY A 107 -7.54 -16.10 -1.88
N ARG A 108 -6.58 -17.01 -1.64
CA ARG A 108 -5.21 -16.62 -1.21
C ARG A 108 -4.08 -17.52 -1.72
N TYR A 109 -4.39 -18.75 -2.14
CA TYR A 109 -3.38 -19.74 -2.45
C TYR A 109 -3.05 -19.72 -3.93
N HIS A 110 -1.86 -19.26 -4.29
CA HIS A 110 -1.37 -19.24 -5.66
C HIS A 110 -1.10 -20.67 -6.12
N ASN A 111 -1.86 -21.14 -7.10
CA ASN A 111 -1.80 -22.53 -7.55
C ASN A 111 -0.75 -22.73 -8.66
N LYS A 112 -0.60 -23.95 -9.18
CA LYS A 112 0.40 -24.24 -10.23
C LYS A 112 0.12 -23.51 -11.56
N ARG A 113 -1.12 -23.10 -11.82
CA ARG A 113 -1.48 -22.32 -13.01
C ARG A 113 -0.94 -20.90 -12.89
N PHE A 114 -1.01 -20.29 -11.70
CA PHE A 114 -0.32 -19.04 -11.43
C PHE A 114 1.18 -19.15 -11.74
N ALA A 115 1.85 -20.19 -11.23
CA ALA A 115 3.28 -20.39 -11.48
C ALA A 115 3.61 -20.52 -12.98
N ALA A 116 2.75 -21.17 -13.76
CA ALA A 116 2.91 -21.28 -15.21
C ALA A 116 2.77 -19.92 -15.91
N LEU A 117 1.75 -19.13 -15.55
CA LEU A 117 1.55 -17.78 -16.09
C LEU A 117 2.69 -16.83 -15.70
N ALA A 118 3.17 -16.90 -14.46
CA ALA A 118 4.34 -16.14 -14.01
C ALA A 118 5.59 -16.50 -14.82
N ALA A 119 5.79 -17.79 -15.14
CA ALA A 119 6.89 -18.23 -15.99
C ALA A 119 6.82 -17.68 -17.43
N GLU A 120 5.63 -17.55 -18.00
CA GLU A 120 5.44 -16.90 -19.32
C GLU A 120 5.88 -15.43 -19.33
N LEU A 121 5.77 -14.75 -18.19
CA LEU A 121 6.21 -13.37 -17.99
C LEU A 121 7.69 -13.26 -17.59
N GLY A 122 8.41 -14.39 -17.53
CA GLY A 122 9.82 -14.42 -17.17
C GLY A 122 10.07 -14.28 -15.66
N LEU A 123 9.12 -14.73 -14.83
CA LEU A 123 9.30 -14.90 -13.39
C LEU A 123 9.62 -16.35 -13.03
N ARG A 124 10.44 -16.53 -11.99
CA ARG A 124 10.47 -17.77 -11.21
C ARG A 124 9.48 -17.63 -10.07
N ALA A 125 8.53 -18.55 -9.96
CA ALA A 125 7.64 -18.67 -8.82
C ALA A 125 8.07 -19.84 -7.92
N GLU A 126 8.16 -19.60 -6.61
CA GLU A 126 8.52 -20.58 -5.59
C GLU A 126 7.41 -20.69 -4.54
N GLN A 127 7.33 -21.83 -3.87
CA GLN A 127 6.34 -22.03 -2.81
C GLN A 127 6.70 -21.20 -1.58
N ALA A 128 5.72 -20.46 -1.08
CA ALA A 128 5.72 -19.80 0.21
C ALA A 128 4.69 -20.47 1.14
N ASP A 129 5.02 -20.51 2.43
CA ASP A 129 4.17 -21.14 3.44
C ASP A 129 2.76 -20.54 3.42
N ARG A 130 1.74 -21.41 3.40
CA ARG A 130 0.29 -21.09 3.43
C ARG A 130 -0.32 -20.33 2.24
N ILE A 131 0.48 -19.76 1.33
CA ILE A 131 -0.02 -18.93 0.21
C ILE A 131 0.40 -19.42 -1.18
N GLY A 132 1.06 -20.57 -1.26
CA GLY A 132 1.30 -21.29 -2.53
C GLY A 132 2.47 -20.73 -3.31
N TRP A 133 2.40 -20.76 -4.64
CA TRP A 133 3.46 -20.33 -5.56
C TRP A 133 3.61 -18.80 -5.67
N SER A 134 3.57 -18.09 -4.54
CA SER A 134 3.46 -16.62 -4.51
C SER A 134 4.81 -15.90 -4.44
N SER A 135 5.90 -16.59 -4.09
CA SER A 135 7.22 -15.97 -4.02
C SER A 135 7.80 -15.85 -5.43
N THR A 136 7.75 -14.66 -6.01
CA THR A 136 8.13 -14.43 -7.41
C THR A 136 9.37 -13.57 -7.56
N THR A 137 10.30 -14.01 -8.41
CA THR A 137 11.54 -13.31 -8.73
C THR A 137 11.72 -13.20 -10.23
N ALA A 138 11.96 -11.99 -10.76
CA ALA A 138 12.30 -11.80 -12.16
C ALA A 138 13.62 -12.50 -12.51
N LEU A 139 13.63 -13.24 -13.61
CA LEU A 139 14.83 -13.91 -14.10
C LEU A 139 15.87 -12.89 -14.58
N PRO A 140 17.18 -13.19 -14.53
CA PRO A 140 18.22 -12.27 -15.00
C PRO A 140 18.00 -11.79 -16.44
N ALA A 141 17.62 -12.70 -17.35
CA ALA A 141 17.31 -12.35 -18.73
C ALA A 141 16.08 -11.43 -18.85
N THR A 142 15.11 -11.57 -17.94
CA THR A 142 13.95 -10.67 -17.87
C THR A 142 14.39 -9.28 -17.40
N ILE A 143 15.20 -9.19 -16.34
CA ILE A 143 15.75 -7.91 -15.85
C ILE A 143 16.53 -7.20 -16.97
N GLU A 144 17.43 -7.92 -17.66
CA GLU A 144 18.18 -7.39 -18.80
C GLU A 144 17.24 -6.88 -19.90
N ALA A 145 16.19 -7.64 -20.21
CA ALA A 145 15.25 -7.26 -21.24
C ALA A 145 14.46 -5.98 -20.87
N TYR A 146 14.24 -5.66 -19.60
CA TYR A 146 13.52 -4.45 -19.16
C TYR A 146 14.47 -3.31 -18.75
N GLN A 147 15.76 -3.38 -19.06
CA GLN A 147 16.73 -2.49 -18.44
C GLN A 147 16.52 -0.99 -18.76
N GLU A 148 15.94 -0.67 -19.91
CA GLU A 148 15.63 0.72 -20.26
C GLU A 148 14.52 1.28 -19.35
N GLU A 149 13.47 0.50 -19.10
CA GLU A 149 12.37 0.83 -18.20
C GLU A 149 12.87 0.90 -16.74
N LEU A 150 13.71 -0.05 -16.33
CA LEU A 150 14.26 -0.09 -14.98
C LEU A 150 15.15 1.12 -14.71
N SER A 151 15.99 1.53 -15.66
CA SER A 151 16.82 2.74 -15.51
C SER A 151 15.98 4.00 -15.29
N ARG A 152 14.85 4.14 -16.01
CA ARG A 152 13.90 5.25 -15.79
C ARG A 152 13.23 5.18 -14.43
N LEU A 153 12.83 3.98 -14.01
CA LEU A 153 12.22 3.77 -12.70
C LEU A 153 13.21 4.08 -11.57
N GLU A 154 14.44 3.58 -11.64
CA GLU A 154 15.50 3.85 -10.65
C GLU A 154 15.74 5.35 -10.46
N ALA A 155 15.81 6.10 -11.56
CA ALA A 155 15.94 7.56 -11.50
C ALA A 155 14.75 8.25 -10.81
N ALA A 156 13.56 7.63 -10.83
CA ALA A 156 12.35 8.16 -10.22
C ALA A 156 12.16 7.73 -8.75
N LEU A 157 12.77 6.63 -8.29
CA LEU A 157 12.64 6.07 -6.94
C LEU A 157 13.37 6.88 -5.86
N THR A 158 13.06 8.17 -5.78
CA THR A 158 13.58 9.10 -4.76
C THR A 158 12.58 9.36 -3.63
N VAL A 159 11.43 8.68 -3.63
CA VAL A 159 10.33 8.88 -2.69
C VAL A 159 9.66 7.56 -2.36
N TRP A 160 9.26 7.39 -1.11
CA TRP A 160 8.41 6.30 -0.66
C TRP A 160 7.57 6.77 0.54
N ARG A 161 6.49 6.05 0.82
CA ARG A 161 5.68 6.27 2.02
C ARG A 161 6.32 5.56 3.22
N HIS A 162 6.34 6.22 4.38
CA HIS A 162 6.71 5.56 5.63
C HIS A 162 5.57 4.70 6.16
N THR A 163 5.91 3.56 6.75
CA THR A 163 4.90 2.74 7.44
C THR A 163 4.38 3.48 8.68
N GLU A 164 3.19 3.10 9.12
CA GLU A 164 2.54 3.67 10.30
C GLU A 164 3.36 3.40 11.56
N GLN A 165 4.07 2.26 11.60
CA GLN A 165 5.02 1.95 12.67
C GLN A 165 6.24 2.87 12.66
N GLU A 166 6.78 3.20 11.48
CA GLU A 166 7.88 4.17 11.35
C GLU A 166 7.45 5.57 11.78
N VAL A 167 6.26 6.00 11.36
CA VAL A 167 5.67 7.28 11.77
C VAL A 167 5.43 7.31 13.28
N ALA A 168 4.83 6.26 13.85
CA ALA A 168 4.60 6.17 15.30
C ALA A 168 5.91 6.20 16.09
N ARG A 169 6.95 5.50 15.63
CA ARG A 169 8.29 5.54 16.26
C ARG A 169 8.88 6.96 16.26
N ARG A 170 8.70 7.72 15.18
CA ARG A 170 9.17 9.12 15.09
C ARG A 170 8.37 10.07 15.98
N ALA A 171 7.06 9.88 16.06
CA ALA A 171 6.19 10.73 16.89
C ALA A 171 6.48 10.61 18.39
N VAL A 172 7.07 9.49 18.83
CA VAL A 172 7.50 9.28 20.22
C VAL A 172 8.92 9.84 20.48
N ALA A 173 9.65 10.23 19.42
CA ALA A 173 10.87 11.02 19.56
C ALA A 173 10.51 12.48 19.89
N ALA A 174 11.27 13.10 20.79
CA ALA A 174 10.98 14.45 21.27
C ALA A 174 10.81 15.44 20.09
N PRO A 175 9.71 16.21 20.04
CA PRO A 175 9.49 17.17 18.97
C PRO A 175 10.52 18.31 19.04
N PRO A 176 10.97 18.86 17.90
CA PRO A 176 11.58 20.18 17.87
C PRO A 176 10.53 21.25 18.20
N ASP A 177 10.98 22.38 18.76
CA ASP A 177 10.13 23.51 19.16
C ASP A 177 9.33 24.08 17.98
N ASP A 178 8.01 24.26 18.17
CA ASP A 178 7.10 24.84 17.19
C ASP A 178 7.29 26.37 17.09
N PRO A 179 7.43 26.95 15.88
CA PRO A 179 7.30 28.39 15.69
C PRO A 179 5.82 28.80 15.58
N GLU A 180 5.51 29.97 16.16
CA GLU A 180 4.17 30.57 16.14
C GLU A 180 3.67 30.89 14.72
N THR A 181 2.38 30.64 14.48
CA THR A 181 1.71 30.87 13.19
C THR A 181 1.09 32.28 13.13
N PRO A 182 1.42 33.12 12.13
CA PRO A 182 0.74 34.40 11.93
C PRO A 182 -0.67 34.23 11.36
N GLY A 183 -1.58 35.13 11.74
CA GLY A 183 -3.00 35.09 11.36
C GLY A 183 -3.26 35.39 9.87
N GLU A 184 -4.14 34.59 9.26
CA GLU A 184 -4.56 34.73 7.85
C GLU A 184 -5.76 35.67 7.69
N VAL A 185 -5.72 36.46 6.62
CA VAL A 185 -6.85 37.24 6.08
C VAL A 185 -7.63 36.38 5.08
N ALA A 186 -8.97 36.40 5.20
CA ALA A 186 -9.85 35.52 4.43
C ALA A 186 -10.08 36.02 3.00
N GLU A 187 -9.67 35.23 2.01
CA GLU A 187 -10.15 35.32 0.62
C GLU A 187 -11.43 34.48 0.41
N PRO A 188 -12.25 34.78 -0.62
CA PRO A 188 -13.52 34.08 -0.83
C PRO A 188 -13.32 32.60 -1.14
N LEU A 189 -13.97 31.75 -0.34
CA LEU A 189 -13.81 30.30 -0.39
C LEU A 189 -14.66 29.66 -1.50
N ALA A 190 -14.07 28.67 -2.18
CA ALA A 190 -14.81 27.69 -2.98
C ALA A 190 -15.88 26.99 -2.10
N PRO A 191 -16.95 26.42 -2.70
CA PRO A 191 -17.96 25.70 -1.93
C PRO A 191 -17.33 24.61 -1.05
N PRO A 192 -17.87 24.38 0.16
CA PRO A 192 -17.28 23.44 1.10
C PRO A 192 -17.33 22.02 0.54
N VAL A 193 -16.15 21.41 0.36
CA VAL A 193 -16.03 19.96 0.16
C VAL A 193 -16.10 19.33 1.54
N VAL A 194 -17.16 18.56 1.82
CA VAL A 194 -17.25 17.75 3.04
C VAL A 194 -16.33 16.55 2.86
N ILE A 195 -15.05 16.73 3.17
CA ILE A 195 -14.11 15.63 3.31
C ILE A 195 -14.50 14.90 4.59
N ALA A 196 -14.94 13.65 4.48
CA ALA A 196 -15.13 12.80 5.66
C ALA A 196 -13.84 12.86 6.49
N PRO A 197 -13.91 13.01 7.82
CA PRO A 197 -12.72 13.19 8.63
C PRO A 197 -11.74 12.05 8.35
N VAL A 198 -10.65 12.39 7.66
CA VAL A 198 -9.48 11.53 7.54
C VAL A 198 -8.83 11.65 8.90
N ASP A 199 -8.89 10.59 9.67
CA ASP A 199 -8.22 10.48 10.95
C ASP A 199 -6.71 10.57 10.69
N GLY A 200 -6.20 11.80 10.65
CA GLY A 200 -4.76 12.15 10.49
C GLY A 200 -3.86 11.66 11.62
N ARG A 201 -4.40 10.79 12.47
CA ARG A 201 -3.76 9.87 13.41
C ARG A 201 -4.65 8.65 13.35
N GLY A 202 -4.14 7.45 13.04
CA GLY A 202 -4.90 6.20 12.93
C GLY A 202 -5.85 5.95 14.10
N ALA A 203 -7.00 6.62 14.07
CA ALA A 203 -8.06 6.52 15.03
C ALA A 203 -9.08 5.66 14.33
N HIS A 204 -8.69 4.39 14.18
CA HIS A 204 -9.63 3.31 14.26
C HIS A 204 -10.62 3.71 15.36
N ARG A 205 -11.85 4.07 14.98
CA ARG A 205 -12.97 3.92 15.90
C ARG A 205 -12.87 2.46 16.28
N GLY A 206 -12.31 2.21 17.46
CA GLY A 206 -11.88 0.88 17.84
C GLY A 206 -13.01 -0.06 17.50
N GLY A 207 -12.72 -1.05 16.65
CA GLY A 207 -13.69 -2.07 16.29
C GLY A 207 -14.31 -2.67 17.56
N PRO A 208 -15.31 -3.56 17.43
CA PRO A 208 -16.05 -4.12 18.58
C PRO A 208 -15.16 -4.73 19.70
N ASN A 209 -13.86 -4.96 19.43
CA ASN A 209 -12.87 -5.49 20.35
C ASN A 209 -12.17 -4.46 21.26
N TYR A 210 -12.46 -3.16 21.14
CA TYR A 210 -11.93 -2.13 22.04
C TYR A 210 -12.85 -1.92 23.23
N VAL A 211 -12.30 -2.10 24.43
CA VAL A 211 -12.99 -1.97 25.71
C VAL A 211 -12.54 -0.69 26.41
N ALA A 212 -13.39 -0.15 27.29
CA ALA A 212 -12.99 0.94 28.16
C ALA A 212 -12.22 0.36 29.34
N ALA A 213 -11.08 0.95 29.68
CA ALA A 213 -10.38 0.66 30.92
C ALA A 213 -10.25 1.95 31.75
N ILE A 214 -10.51 1.84 33.05
CA ILE A 214 -10.57 2.95 34.00
C ILE A 214 -9.50 2.77 35.06
N CYS A 215 -8.84 3.88 35.41
CA CYS A 215 -8.01 4.01 36.59
C CYS A 215 -8.73 4.88 37.62
N ARG A 216 -8.62 4.51 38.90
CA ARG A 216 -9.31 5.11 40.05
C ARG A 216 -8.66 6.40 40.57
N CYS A 217 -7.89 7.12 39.76
CA CYS A 217 -7.46 8.47 40.11
C CYS A 217 -8.67 9.37 40.37
N GLU A 218 -8.46 10.49 41.07
CA GLU A 218 -9.43 11.58 41.11
C GLU A 218 -8.83 12.78 40.35
N PRO A 219 -9.43 13.20 39.21
CA PRO A 219 -10.56 12.57 38.52
C PRO A 219 -10.19 11.22 37.86
N PRO A 220 -11.17 10.31 37.64
CA PRO A 220 -10.90 9.00 37.05
C PRO A 220 -10.36 9.14 35.64
N ARG A 221 -9.28 8.40 35.38
CA ARG A 221 -8.66 8.37 34.05
C ARG A 221 -9.26 7.23 33.27
N ARG A 222 -9.62 7.48 32.01
CA ARG A 222 -10.22 6.48 31.11
C ARG A 222 -9.40 6.35 29.84
N ILE A 223 -9.15 5.11 29.43
CA ILE A 223 -8.52 4.77 28.15
C ILE A 223 -9.41 3.79 27.37
N ARG A 224 -9.17 3.69 26.06
CA ARG A 224 -9.72 2.62 25.21
C ARG A 224 -8.57 1.72 24.79
N ALA A 225 -8.67 0.43 25.06
CA ALA A 225 -7.65 -0.56 24.72
C ALA A 225 -8.33 -1.77 24.08
N ALA A 226 -7.64 -2.46 23.16
CA ALA A 226 -8.10 -3.76 22.69
C ALA A 226 -8.04 -4.75 23.86
N ARG A 227 -9.06 -5.60 24.01
CA ARG A 227 -9.10 -6.57 25.12
C ARG A 227 -7.87 -7.48 25.14
N SER A 228 -7.41 -7.93 23.97
CA SER A 228 -6.19 -8.73 23.83
C SER A 228 -4.92 -8.03 24.34
N ILE A 229 -4.87 -6.70 24.36
CA ILE A 229 -3.73 -5.95 24.91
C ILE A 229 -3.79 -5.88 26.43
N LEU A 230 -4.99 -5.78 27.03
CA LEU A 230 -5.15 -5.84 28.48
C LEU A 230 -4.83 -7.23 29.04
N GLU A 231 -5.05 -8.28 28.24
CA GLU A 231 -4.72 -9.67 28.61
C GLU A 231 -3.20 -9.96 28.59
N LEU A 232 -2.42 -9.23 27.77
CA LEU A 232 -0.96 -9.41 27.71
C LEU A 232 -0.24 -8.91 28.97
N GLY A 233 -0.85 -7.99 29.71
CA GLY A 233 -0.28 -7.45 30.94
C GLY A 233 -0.92 -6.13 31.38
N PRO A 234 -0.66 -5.68 32.61
CA PRO A 234 -1.25 -4.46 33.15
C PRO A 234 -0.72 -3.22 32.43
N ILE A 235 -1.64 -2.34 32.02
CA ILE A 235 -1.30 -0.97 31.62
C ILE A 235 -1.28 -0.12 32.90
N THR A 236 -0.13 0.35 33.31
CA THR A 236 0.04 1.10 34.57
C THR A 236 -0.21 2.59 34.38
N CYS A 237 -1.04 3.17 35.25
CA CYS A 237 -1.21 4.61 35.35
C CYS A 237 0.06 5.25 35.92
N THR A 238 0.75 6.07 35.15
CA THR A 238 1.97 6.76 35.63
C THR A 238 1.71 7.81 36.72
N LEU A 239 0.45 8.18 36.99
CA LEU A 239 0.11 9.14 38.06
C LEU A 239 -0.06 8.47 39.42
N CYS A 240 -0.79 7.35 39.50
CA CYS A 240 -1.06 6.65 40.76
C CYS A 240 -0.37 5.29 40.87
N THR A 241 0.36 4.86 39.84
CA THR A 241 1.05 3.57 39.73
C THR A 241 0.16 2.32 39.78
N GLU A 242 -1.16 2.49 39.80
CA GLU A 242 -2.14 1.40 39.71
C GLU A 242 -2.51 1.07 38.26
N PRO A 243 -2.92 -0.18 37.95
CA PRO A 243 -3.32 -0.57 36.61
C PRO A 243 -4.66 0.04 36.20
N PHE A 244 -4.81 0.31 34.90
CA PHE A 244 -6.12 0.50 34.30
C PHE A 244 -6.86 -0.85 34.24
N ILE A 245 -8.08 -0.89 34.77
CA ILE A 245 -8.93 -2.09 34.77
C ILE A 245 -10.07 -1.95 33.77
N GLU A 246 -10.44 -3.03 33.08
CA GLU A 246 -11.62 -3.01 32.20
C GLU A 246 -12.87 -2.58 33.00
N ALA A 247 -13.63 -1.65 32.44
CA ALA A 247 -14.78 -1.00 33.05
C ALA A 247 -16.11 -1.62 32.62
#